data_AF-A0A833ZHL5-F1
#
_entry.id   AF-A0A833ZHL5-F1
#
_cell.length_a   1.000
_cell.length_b   1.000
_cell.length_c   1.000
_cell.angle_alpha   90.00
_cell.angle_beta   90.00
_cell.angle_gamma   90.00
#
_symmetry.space_group_name_H-M   'P 1'
#
loop_
_entity.id
_entity.type
_entity.pdbx_description
1 polymer ?
#
loop_
_entity_poly.entity_id
_entity_poly.type
_entity_poly.pdbx_seq_one_letter_code
_entity_poly.pdbx_strand_id
1 'polypeptide(L)'
;MPAGPAVPLPVPQNQLQHMEETVFRERKKRERYVTECKKQAEERKLQTERMERKTQREHLLLQSDDTIQDSQRAKEEELQLRWNMYQMEVLFGKVKDATGVAETHAVVRRFLAQGDTFTQLETLKNENKQVLLRLKQEKQQLHQQLEDLKYSGEARLVSEQKLQAELQGSLKAEEQRRTEAQSRLEQATRAMQMLQEGLEHLVGKLEHITVGSQVPEEDPLRTTQDLRSSAAPQEAGHSTRKELGPKAGDYLPNLLGLLEKKLLRLQAQLEGLNVPEMLDHIADREFFSSLEGRLPTYNTRITLPLAGPKDKFFDEEETEEEDNDVVTREELKVRSQKLIESRSKRRSRSRRL
;
A
#
# COMPACT_ATOMS: atom_id res chain seq x y z
N MET A 1 -176.11 12.91 -37.01
CA MET A 1 -176.44 14.35 -37.18
C MET A 1 -175.17 15.14 -36.90
N PRO A 2 -174.85 16.24 -37.60
CA PRO A 2 -174.40 16.30 -38.99
C PRO A 2 -173.08 17.10 -39.16
N ALA A 3 -172.62 17.20 -40.42
CA ALA A 3 -172.04 18.36 -41.09
C ALA A 3 -170.68 18.98 -40.68
N GLY A 4 -169.79 19.05 -41.69
CA GLY A 4 -169.26 20.35 -42.13
C GLY A 4 -167.82 20.71 -41.73
N PRO A 5 -167.11 21.52 -42.53
CA PRO A 5 -165.77 21.18 -43.02
C PRO A 5 -164.68 22.24 -42.69
N ALA A 6 -163.40 21.87 -42.85
CA ALA A 6 -162.39 22.57 -43.68
C ALA A 6 -160.93 22.34 -43.21
N VAL A 7 -160.19 21.50 -43.96
CA VAL A 7 -158.86 21.78 -44.61
C VAL A 7 -157.66 22.23 -43.73
N PRO A 8 -156.40 21.79 -43.95
CA PRO A 8 -155.82 20.48 -44.36
C PRO A 8 -154.54 20.12 -43.52
N LEU A 9 -153.78 19.09 -43.94
CA LEU A 9 -152.29 18.94 -43.86
C LEU A 9 -151.69 17.82 -42.99
N PRO A 10 -150.65 17.13 -43.52
CA PRO A 10 -150.37 15.73 -43.25
C PRO A 10 -149.04 15.60 -42.48
N VAL A 11 -149.11 15.67 -41.15
CA VAL A 11 -147.89 15.83 -40.32
C VAL A 11 -147.48 14.58 -39.51
N PRO A 12 -148.38 13.68 -39.07
CA PRO A 12 -147.95 12.49 -38.31
C PRO A 12 -147.29 11.42 -39.18
N GLN A 13 -147.82 11.17 -40.39
CA GLN A 13 -147.36 10.09 -41.26
C GLN A 13 -145.94 10.34 -41.80
N ASN A 14 -145.64 11.56 -42.24
CA ASN A 14 -144.29 11.92 -42.70
C ASN A 14 -143.25 11.87 -41.55
N GLN A 15 -143.61 12.30 -40.35
CA GLN A 15 -142.71 12.21 -39.19
C GLN A 15 -142.46 10.76 -38.78
N LEU A 16 -143.51 9.94 -38.75
CA LEU A 16 -143.41 8.52 -38.45
C LEU A 16 -142.54 7.81 -39.49
N GLN A 17 -142.76 8.08 -40.77
CA GLN A 17 -142.00 7.50 -41.88
C GLN A 17 -140.52 7.92 -41.84
N HIS A 18 -140.21 9.17 -41.49
CA HIS A 18 -138.84 9.63 -41.28
C HIS A 18 -138.17 8.93 -40.08
N MET A 19 -138.90 8.76 -38.97
CA MET A 19 -138.39 8.03 -37.80
C MET A 19 -138.18 6.54 -38.10
N GLU A 20 -139.12 5.89 -38.78
CA GLU A 20 -139.00 4.51 -39.25
C GLU A 20 -137.81 4.34 -40.18
N GLU A 21 -137.62 5.25 -41.13
CA GLU A 21 -136.47 5.21 -42.03
C GLU A 21 -135.15 5.46 -41.28
N THR A 22 -135.15 6.32 -40.25
CA THR A 22 -133.97 6.55 -39.40
C THR A 22 -133.63 5.31 -38.58
N VAL A 23 -134.62 4.69 -37.94
CA VAL A 23 -134.45 3.44 -37.17
C VAL A 23 -134.01 2.31 -38.09
N PHE A 24 -134.57 2.21 -39.29
CA PHE A 24 -134.19 1.21 -40.28
C PHE A 24 -132.76 1.44 -40.78
N ARG A 25 -132.36 2.68 -41.07
CA ARG A 25 -130.99 3.05 -41.46
C ARG A 25 -130.01 2.76 -40.33
N GLU A 26 -130.32 3.13 -39.09
CA GLU A 26 -129.52 2.83 -37.89
C GLU A 26 -129.40 1.33 -37.65
N ARG A 27 -130.50 0.58 -37.76
CA ARG A 27 -130.50 -0.89 -37.66
C ARG A 27 -129.62 -1.50 -38.74
N LYS A 28 -129.75 -1.06 -40.00
CA LYS A 28 -128.93 -1.56 -41.11
C LYS A 28 -127.45 -1.22 -40.92
N LYS A 29 -127.13 -0.05 -40.35
CA LYS A 29 -125.75 0.32 -39.96
C LYS A 29 -125.23 -0.58 -38.83
N ARG A 30 -126.04 -0.85 -37.80
CA ARG A 30 -125.69 -1.76 -36.69
C ARG A 30 -125.52 -3.20 -37.15
N GLU A 31 -126.41 -3.69 -38.02
CA GLU A 31 -126.30 -5.03 -38.60
C GLU A 31 -125.01 -5.16 -39.39
N ARG A 32 -124.65 -4.19 -40.22
CA ARG A 32 -123.34 -4.17 -40.91
C ARG A 32 -122.18 -4.18 -39.91
N TYR A 33 -122.19 -3.30 -38.92
CA TYR A 33 -121.13 -3.23 -37.90
C TYR A 33 -121.00 -4.56 -37.14
N VAL A 34 -122.11 -5.16 -36.71
CA VAL A 34 -122.12 -6.46 -36.03
C VAL A 34 -121.58 -7.56 -36.95
N THR A 35 -121.97 -7.59 -38.23
CA THR A 35 -121.43 -8.58 -39.17
C THR A 35 -119.94 -8.40 -39.40
N GLU A 36 -119.45 -7.16 -39.46
CA GLU A 36 -118.05 -6.84 -39.65
C GLU A 36 -117.23 -7.21 -38.40
N CYS A 37 -117.72 -6.90 -37.20
CA CYS A 37 -117.13 -7.34 -35.93
C CYS A 37 -117.10 -8.87 -35.81
N LYS A 38 -118.16 -9.58 -36.20
CA LYS A 38 -118.19 -11.06 -36.20
C LYS A 38 -117.16 -11.63 -37.17
N LYS A 39 -117.08 -11.10 -38.39
CA LYS A 39 -116.10 -11.53 -39.38
C LYS A 39 -114.67 -11.31 -38.87
N GLN A 40 -114.38 -10.15 -38.29
CA GLN A 40 -113.07 -9.87 -37.69
C GLN A 40 -112.76 -10.81 -36.52
N ALA A 41 -113.75 -11.18 -35.71
CA ALA A 41 -113.58 -12.13 -34.61
C ALA A 41 -113.30 -13.56 -35.11
N GLU A 42 -114.05 -14.03 -36.12
CA GLU A 42 -113.81 -15.35 -36.74
C GLU A 42 -112.46 -15.41 -37.44
N GLU A 43 -112.07 -14.36 -38.15
CA GLU A 43 -110.77 -14.26 -38.82
C GLU A 43 -109.62 -14.31 -37.81
N ARG A 44 -109.71 -13.57 -36.69
CA ARG A 44 -108.74 -13.65 -35.60
C ARG A 44 -108.69 -15.03 -34.95
N LYS A 45 -109.85 -15.68 -34.71
CA LYS A 45 -109.90 -17.04 -34.15
C LYS A 45 -109.21 -18.05 -35.08
N LEU A 46 -109.45 -17.95 -36.38
CA LEU A 46 -108.88 -18.86 -37.36
C LEU A 46 -107.37 -18.62 -37.52
N GLN A 47 -106.92 -17.37 -37.39
CA GLN A 47 -105.49 -17.05 -37.29
C GLN A 47 -104.86 -17.64 -36.03
N THR A 48 -105.48 -17.50 -34.85
CA THR A 48 -104.95 -18.08 -33.60
C THR A 48 -104.92 -19.60 -33.65
N GLU A 49 -105.95 -20.25 -34.19
CA GLU A 49 -106.01 -21.71 -34.32
C GLU A 49 -104.96 -22.24 -35.31
N ARG A 50 -104.68 -21.51 -36.40
CA ARG A 50 -103.58 -21.83 -37.32
C ARG A 50 -102.22 -21.68 -36.65
N MET A 51 -102.02 -20.61 -35.89
CA MET A 51 -100.78 -20.39 -35.14
C MET A 51 -100.59 -21.45 -34.06
N GLU A 52 -101.66 -21.83 -33.35
CA GLU A 52 -101.61 -22.87 -32.32
C GLU A 52 -101.30 -24.26 -32.90
N ARG A 53 -101.91 -24.63 -34.02
CA ARG A 53 -101.57 -25.88 -34.72
C ARG A 53 -100.13 -25.88 -35.23
N LYS A 54 -99.60 -24.72 -35.61
CA LYS A 54 -98.20 -24.59 -36.04
C LYS A 54 -97.27 -24.74 -34.84
N THR A 55 -97.51 -24.04 -33.73
CA THR A 55 -96.68 -24.14 -32.52
C THR A 55 -96.76 -25.52 -31.86
N GLN A 56 -97.92 -26.19 -31.83
CA GLN A 56 -98.02 -27.56 -31.30
C GLN A 56 -97.20 -28.55 -32.14
N ARG A 57 -97.22 -28.42 -33.48
CA ARG A 57 -96.40 -29.26 -34.37
C ARG A 57 -94.92 -28.96 -34.23
N GLU A 58 -94.55 -27.69 -34.15
CA GLU A 58 -93.16 -27.27 -33.94
C GLU A 58 -92.64 -27.74 -32.58
N HIS A 59 -93.44 -27.65 -31.51
CA HIS A 59 -93.05 -28.15 -30.18
C HIS A 59 -92.88 -29.67 -30.16
N LEU A 60 -93.77 -30.43 -30.79
CA LEU A 60 -93.63 -31.89 -30.88
C LEU A 60 -92.39 -32.30 -31.68
N LEU A 61 -92.12 -31.61 -32.79
CA LEU A 61 -90.92 -31.84 -33.61
C LEU A 61 -89.64 -31.48 -32.84
N LEU A 62 -89.62 -30.31 -32.19
CA LEU A 62 -88.47 -29.87 -31.39
C LEU A 62 -88.19 -30.82 -30.23
N GLN A 63 -89.22 -31.27 -29.52
CA GLN A 63 -89.07 -32.24 -28.44
C GLN A 63 -88.57 -33.61 -28.95
N SER A 64 -89.03 -34.06 -30.13
CA SER A 64 -88.50 -35.28 -30.73
C SER A 64 -87.04 -35.11 -31.18
N ASP A 65 -86.70 -33.97 -31.76
CA ASP A 65 -85.33 -33.67 -32.22
C ASP A 65 -84.37 -33.55 -31.02
N ASP A 66 -84.76 -32.89 -29.94
CA ASP A 66 -83.96 -32.79 -28.70
C ASP A 66 -83.73 -34.17 -28.08
N THR A 67 -84.77 -35.00 -28.00
CA THR A 67 -84.65 -36.38 -27.47
C THR A 67 -83.72 -37.25 -28.33
N ILE A 68 -83.76 -37.05 -29.65
CA ILE A 68 -82.88 -37.77 -30.60
C ILE A 68 -81.43 -37.28 -30.45
N GLN A 69 -81.22 -35.97 -30.34
CA GLN A 69 -79.88 -35.39 -30.17
C GLN A 69 -79.24 -35.82 -28.84
N ASP A 70 -80.00 -35.82 -27.75
CA ASP A 70 -79.49 -36.27 -26.44
C ASP A 70 -79.14 -37.77 -26.46
N SER A 71 -79.94 -38.60 -27.14
CA SER A 71 -79.60 -40.02 -27.34
C SER A 71 -78.34 -40.21 -28.18
N GLN A 72 -78.11 -39.35 -29.18
CA GLN A 72 -76.88 -39.38 -30.00
C GLN A 72 -75.67 -38.96 -29.18
N ARG A 73 -75.76 -37.87 -28.40
CA ARG A 73 -74.68 -37.43 -27.50
C ARG A 73 -74.32 -38.49 -26.47
N ALA A 74 -75.31 -39.12 -25.84
CA ALA A 74 -75.07 -40.21 -24.89
C ALA A 74 -74.31 -41.39 -25.55
N LYS A 75 -74.65 -41.74 -26.79
CA LYS A 75 -73.94 -42.79 -27.55
C LYS A 75 -72.53 -42.37 -27.94
N GLU A 76 -72.32 -41.10 -28.32
CA GLU A 76 -70.99 -40.56 -28.61
C GLU A 76 -70.09 -40.57 -27.37
N GLU A 77 -70.61 -40.17 -26.21
CA GLU A 77 -69.92 -40.24 -24.92
C GLU A 77 -69.57 -41.69 -24.55
N GLU A 78 -70.49 -42.64 -24.74
CA GLU A 78 -70.23 -44.07 -24.50
C GLU A 78 -69.12 -44.61 -25.42
N LEU A 79 -69.14 -44.24 -26.70
CA LEU A 79 -68.08 -44.61 -27.64
C LEU A 79 -66.73 -43.99 -27.26
N GLN A 80 -66.73 -42.73 -26.80
CA GLN A 80 -65.52 -42.09 -26.29
C GLN A 80 -64.98 -42.79 -25.04
N LEU A 81 -65.84 -43.16 -24.10
CA LEU A 81 -65.46 -43.93 -22.91
C LEU A 81 -64.88 -45.30 -23.30
N ARG A 82 -65.51 -46.01 -24.23
CA ARG A 82 -65.03 -47.31 -24.71
C ARG A 82 -63.72 -47.21 -25.46
N TRP A 83 -63.56 -46.17 -26.28
CA TRP A 83 -62.31 -45.89 -26.97
C TRP A 83 -61.19 -45.55 -25.99
N ASN A 84 -61.46 -44.71 -24.99
CA ASN A 84 -60.50 -44.38 -23.93
C ASN A 84 -60.11 -45.63 -23.13
N MET A 85 -61.07 -46.47 -22.76
CA MET A 85 -60.81 -47.73 -22.08
C MET A 85 -59.90 -48.64 -22.92
N TYR A 86 -60.18 -48.79 -24.21
CA TYR A 86 -59.33 -49.56 -25.13
C TYR A 86 -57.91 -48.96 -25.24
N GLN A 87 -57.80 -47.64 -25.37
CA GLN A 87 -56.50 -46.96 -25.39
C GLN A 87 -55.71 -47.22 -24.11
N MET A 88 -56.37 -47.11 -22.95
CA MET A 88 -55.77 -47.38 -21.65
C MET A 88 -55.31 -48.83 -21.53
N GLU A 89 -56.12 -49.81 -21.97
CA GLU A 89 -55.75 -51.23 -21.99
C GLU A 89 -54.53 -51.50 -22.88
N VAL A 90 -54.47 -50.89 -24.06
CA VAL A 90 -53.30 -51.02 -24.96
C VAL A 90 -52.04 -50.45 -24.31
N LEU A 91 -52.14 -49.29 -23.65
CA LEU A 91 -51.02 -48.68 -22.95
C LEU A 91 -50.54 -49.54 -21.78
N PHE A 92 -51.47 -50.02 -20.95
CA PHE A 92 -51.14 -50.91 -19.85
C PHE A 92 -50.61 -52.26 -20.31
N GLY A 93 -51.08 -52.78 -21.45
CA GLY A 93 -50.54 -53.97 -22.09
C GLY A 93 -49.06 -53.78 -22.44
N LYS A 94 -48.69 -52.66 -23.06
CA LYS A 94 -47.28 -52.32 -23.34
C LYS A 94 -46.44 -52.22 -22.07
N VAL A 95 -46.97 -51.59 -21.01
CA VAL A 95 -46.27 -51.48 -19.72
C VAL A 95 -46.11 -52.88 -19.09
N LYS A 96 -47.15 -53.70 -19.12
CA LYS A 96 -47.14 -55.07 -18.61
C LYS A 96 -46.08 -55.91 -19.34
N ASP A 97 -46.03 -55.83 -20.67
CA ASP A 97 -45.08 -56.56 -21.51
C ASP A 97 -43.63 -56.08 -21.25
N ALA A 98 -43.41 -54.76 -21.12
CA ALA A 98 -42.10 -54.19 -20.81
C ALA A 98 -41.62 -54.52 -19.38
N THR A 99 -42.54 -54.62 -18.42
CA THR A 99 -42.23 -54.95 -17.02
C THR A 99 -42.21 -56.46 -16.75
N GLY A 100 -42.59 -57.29 -17.74
CA GLY A 100 -42.60 -58.75 -17.62
C GLY A 100 -43.58 -59.28 -16.57
N VAL A 101 -44.63 -58.52 -16.23
CA VAL A 101 -45.58 -58.89 -15.18
C VAL A 101 -46.76 -59.66 -15.78
N ALA A 102 -47.26 -60.68 -15.08
CA ALA A 102 -48.36 -61.51 -15.59
C ALA A 102 -49.68 -60.74 -15.77
N GLU A 103 -49.95 -59.74 -14.93
CA GLU A 103 -51.19 -58.98 -14.90
C GLU A 103 -50.94 -57.48 -14.76
N THR A 104 -51.74 -56.68 -15.48
CA THR A 104 -51.70 -55.21 -15.42
C THR A 104 -51.82 -54.67 -13.99
N HIS A 105 -52.69 -55.24 -13.16
CA HIS A 105 -52.91 -54.75 -11.80
C HIS A 105 -51.71 -55.02 -10.87
N ALA A 106 -50.91 -56.06 -11.13
CA ALA A 106 -49.70 -56.33 -10.37
C ALA A 106 -48.61 -55.25 -10.62
N VAL A 107 -48.60 -54.64 -11.80
CA VAL A 107 -47.77 -53.46 -12.08
C VAL A 107 -48.16 -52.30 -11.18
N VAL A 108 -49.46 -51.96 -11.13
CA VAL A 108 -50.00 -50.87 -10.30
C VAL A 108 -49.67 -51.07 -8.83
N ARG A 109 -49.85 -52.29 -8.29
CA ARG A 109 -49.52 -52.59 -6.88
C ARG A 109 -48.04 -52.39 -6.56
N ARG A 110 -47.13 -52.80 -7.47
CA ARG A 110 -45.69 -52.58 -7.28
C ARG A 110 -45.32 -51.10 -7.32
N PHE A 111 -45.91 -50.33 -8.25
CA PHE A 111 -45.71 -48.88 -8.29
C PHE A 111 -46.18 -48.18 -7.01
N LEU A 112 -47.38 -48.54 -6.52
CA LEU A 112 -47.89 -47.99 -5.26
C LEU A 112 -47.01 -48.36 -4.06
N ALA A 113 -46.54 -49.60 -3.99
CA ALA A 113 -45.64 -50.06 -2.93
C ALA A 113 -44.24 -49.39 -3.00
N GLN A 114 -43.80 -48.94 -4.17
CA GLN A 114 -42.52 -48.25 -4.37
C GLN A 114 -42.59 -46.74 -4.14
N GLY A 115 -43.77 -46.16 -3.90
CA GLY A 115 -43.93 -44.72 -3.71
C GLY A 115 -43.03 -44.14 -2.62
N ASP A 116 -42.94 -44.82 -1.47
CA ASP A 116 -42.07 -44.40 -0.35
C ASP A 116 -40.59 -44.48 -0.73
N THR A 117 -40.18 -45.54 -1.43
CA THR A 117 -38.80 -45.67 -1.90
C THR A 117 -38.43 -44.61 -2.93
N PHE A 118 -39.37 -44.25 -3.81
CA PHE A 118 -39.18 -43.18 -4.80
C PHE A 118 -39.04 -41.82 -4.11
N THR A 119 -39.92 -41.51 -3.16
CA THR A 119 -39.85 -40.25 -2.40
C THR A 119 -38.53 -40.14 -1.63
N GLN A 120 -38.09 -41.21 -0.95
CA GLN A 120 -36.79 -41.26 -0.27
C GLN A 120 -35.61 -41.07 -1.22
N LEU A 121 -35.64 -41.67 -2.43
CA LEU A 121 -34.58 -41.47 -3.41
C LEU A 121 -34.57 -40.04 -3.95
N GLU A 122 -35.74 -39.44 -4.16
CA GLU A 122 -35.83 -38.05 -4.62
C GLU A 122 -35.35 -37.07 -3.54
N THR A 123 -35.62 -37.32 -2.25
CA THR A 123 -35.06 -36.52 -1.15
C THR A 123 -33.54 -36.66 -1.09
N LEU A 124 -33.00 -37.88 -1.09
CA LEU A 124 -31.54 -38.11 -1.08
C LEU A 124 -30.85 -37.49 -2.29
N LYS A 125 -31.48 -37.55 -3.48
CA LYS A 125 -30.98 -36.89 -4.69
C LYS A 125 -30.95 -35.38 -4.54
N ASN A 126 -31.98 -34.78 -3.95
CA ASN A 126 -32.04 -33.33 -3.72
C ASN A 126 -31.04 -32.88 -2.65
N GLU A 127 -30.90 -33.64 -1.57
CA GLU A 127 -29.88 -33.41 -0.52
C GLU A 127 -28.46 -33.51 -1.11
N ASN A 128 -28.16 -34.57 -1.85
CA ASN A 128 -26.86 -34.72 -2.52
C ASN A 128 -26.58 -33.57 -3.51
N LYS A 129 -27.60 -33.12 -4.27
CA LYS A 129 -27.45 -31.94 -5.13
C LYS A 129 -27.12 -30.68 -4.33
N GLN A 130 -27.79 -30.47 -3.20
CA GLN A 130 -27.51 -29.32 -2.33
C GLN A 130 -26.10 -29.38 -1.74
N VAL A 131 -25.69 -30.54 -1.22
CA VAL A 131 -24.33 -30.75 -0.68
C VAL A 131 -23.28 -30.53 -1.78
N LEU A 132 -23.51 -31.05 -2.98
CA LEU A 132 -22.60 -30.88 -4.12
C LEU A 132 -22.47 -29.40 -4.53
N LEU A 133 -23.56 -28.64 -4.48
CA LEU A 133 -23.51 -27.18 -4.72
C LEU A 133 -22.70 -26.45 -3.64
N ARG A 134 -22.92 -26.78 -2.36
CA ARG A 134 -22.14 -26.19 -1.25
C ARG A 134 -20.65 -26.50 -1.38
N LEU A 135 -20.29 -27.77 -1.61
CA LEU A 135 -18.90 -28.18 -1.80
C LEU A 135 -18.24 -27.51 -3.01
N LYS A 136 -18.99 -27.26 -4.10
CA LYS A 136 -18.48 -26.51 -5.25
C LYS A 136 -18.20 -25.04 -4.89
N GLN A 137 -19.08 -24.41 -4.13
CA GLN A 137 -18.89 -23.04 -3.65
C GLN A 137 -17.70 -22.95 -2.69
N GLU A 138 -17.62 -23.85 -1.70
CA GLU A 138 -16.50 -23.94 -0.75
C GLU A 138 -15.17 -24.19 -1.48
N LYS A 139 -15.15 -25.10 -2.47
CA LYS A 139 -13.96 -25.31 -3.31
C LYS A 139 -13.53 -24.02 -3.99
N GLN A 140 -14.46 -23.27 -4.58
CA GLN A 140 -14.15 -22.00 -5.26
C GLN A 140 -13.63 -20.96 -4.26
N GLN A 141 -14.26 -20.83 -3.10
CA GLN A 141 -13.82 -19.93 -2.04
C GLN A 141 -12.42 -20.28 -1.53
N LEU A 142 -12.16 -21.55 -1.22
CA LEU A 142 -10.84 -22.01 -0.79
C LEU A 142 -9.78 -21.82 -1.89
N HIS A 143 -10.15 -21.96 -3.16
CA HIS A 143 -9.23 -21.70 -4.27
C HIS A 143 -8.83 -20.23 -4.33
N GLN A 144 -9.80 -19.32 -4.22
CA GLN A 144 -9.56 -17.88 -4.18
C GLN A 144 -8.68 -17.50 -2.97
N GLN A 145 -9.00 -18.01 -1.78
CA GLN A 145 -8.17 -17.77 -0.58
C GLN A 145 -6.73 -18.27 -0.75
N LEU A 146 -6.55 -19.40 -1.42
CA LEU A 146 -5.23 -19.95 -1.70
C LEU A 146 -4.46 -19.12 -2.73
N GLU A 147 -5.13 -18.62 -3.77
CA GLU A 147 -4.54 -17.66 -4.71
C GLU A 147 -4.15 -16.37 -4.00
N ASP A 148 -5.06 -15.80 -3.21
CA ASP A 148 -4.81 -14.60 -2.41
C ASP A 148 -3.60 -14.81 -1.48
N LEU A 149 -3.54 -15.93 -0.76
CA LEU A 149 -2.41 -16.23 0.12
C LEU A 149 -1.10 -16.46 -0.65
N LYS A 150 -1.14 -17.10 -1.82
CA LYS A 150 0.06 -17.28 -2.65
C LYS A 150 0.60 -15.92 -3.09
N TYR A 151 -0.23 -15.10 -3.72
CA TYR A 151 0.22 -13.86 -4.32
C TYR A 151 0.44 -12.75 -3.28
N SER A 152 -0.42 -12.61 -2.27
CA SER A 152 -0.22 -11.63 -1.19
C SER A 152 0.86 -12.04 -0.21
N GLY A 153 1.01 -13.35 0.07
CA GLY A 153 2.06 -13.87 0.93
C GLY A 153 3.44 -13.66 0.30
N GLU A 154 3.61 -13.97 -0.98
CA GLU A 154 4.85 -13.69 -1.71
C GLU A 154 5.13 -12.19 -1.78
N ALA A 155 4.13 -11.35 -2.08
CA ALA A 155 4.30 -9.89 -2.11
C ALA A 155 4.73 -9.32 -0.75
N ARG A 156 4.14 -9.82 0.35
CA ARG A 156 4.50 -9.44 1.71
C ARG A 156 5.91 -9.91 2.08
N LEU A 157 6.29 -11.13 1.75
CA LEU A 157 7.64 -11.63 2.00
C LEU A 157 8.69 -10.81 1.24
N VAL A 158 8.42 -10.46 -0.02
CA VAL A 158 9.33 -9.64 -0.82
C VAL A 158 9.43 -8.21 -0.27
N SER A 159 8.33 -7.61 0.19
CA SER A 159 8.38 -6.27 0.78
C SER A 159 9.10 -6.27 2.14
N GLU A 160 8.87 -7.27 2.98
CA GLU A 160 9.59 -7.47 4.24
C GLU A 160 11.09 -7.71 4.01
N GLN A 161 11.47 -8.52 3.01
CA GLN A 161 12.87 -8.73 2.62
C GLN A 161 13.55 -7.44 2.13
N LYS A 162 12.85 -6.63 1.32
CA LYS A 162 13.36 -5.31 0.88
C LYS A 162 13.58 -4.37 2.05
N LEU A 163 12.61 -4.26 2.95
CA LEU A 163 12.73 -3.43 4.15
C LEU A 163 13.88 -3.93 5.03
N GLN A 164 14.05 -5.24 5.19
CA GLN A 164 15.17 -5.80 5.94
C GLN A 164 16.53 -5.45 5.29
N ALA A 165 16.63 -5.51 3.97
CA ALA A 165 17.84 -5.13 3.25
C ALA A 165 18.15 -3.62 3.38
N GLU A 166 17.13 -2.76 3.34
CA GLU A 166 17.25 -1.32 3.57
C GLU A 166 17.75 -1.04 4.99
N LEU A 167 17.12 -1.64 6.01
CA LEU A 167 17.53 -1.48 7.41
C LEU A 167 18.96 -2.00 7.65
N GLN A 168 19.34 -3.13 7.05
CA GLN A 168 20.72 -3.63 7.10
C GLN A 168 21.70 -2.67 6.41
N GLY A 169 21.31 -2.05 5.29
CA GLY A 169 22.10 -1.04 4.60
C GLY A 169 22.31 0.20 5.46
N SER A 170 21.23 0.72 6.06
CA SER A 170 21.30 1.87 6.98
C SER A 170 22.15 1.56 8.22
N LEU A 171 22.02 0.37 8.79
CA LEU A 171 22.84 -0.06 9.94
C LEU A 171 24.33 -0.05 9.57
N LYS A 172 24.71 -0.68 8.45
CA LYS A 172 26.12 -0.69 7.99
C LYS A 172 26.65 0.73 7.74
N ALA A 173 25.83 1.62 7.19
CA ALA A 173 26.22 3.01 6.96
C ALA A 173 26.41 3.79 8.27
N GLU A 174 25.57 3.57 9.28
CA GLU A 174 25.75 4.15 10.62
C GLU A 174 26.95 3.55 11.35
N GLU A 175 27.19 2.24 11.22
CA GLU A 175 28.39 1.58 11.76
C GLU A 175 29.67 2.19 11.17
N GLN A 176 29.71 2.37 9.85
CA GLN A 176 30.82 3.04 9.18
C GLN A 176 31.02 4.47 9.71
N ARG A 177 29.95 5.27 9.75
CA ARG A 177 30.00 6.63 10.31
C ARG A 177 30.51 6.67 11.75
N ARG A 178 30.09 5.70 12.57
CA ARG A 178 30.59 5.54 13.93
C ARG A 178 32.08 5.23 13.96
N THR A 179 32.56 4.30 13.14
CA THR A 179 34.00 3.95 13.10
C THR A 179 34.86 5.12 12.63
N GLU A 180 34.39 5.91 11.66
CA GLU A 180 35.08 7.12 11.22
C GLU A 180 35.12 8.18 12.32
N ALA A 181 33.99 8.42 13.00
CA ALA A 181 33.93 9.36 14.12
C ALA A 181 34.85 8.92 15.29
N GLN A 182 34.90 7.62 15.59
CA GLN A 182 35.83 7.05 16.58
C GLN A 182 37.29 7.27 16.17
N SER A 183 37.65 6.99 14.93
CA SER A 183 39.01 7.24 14.43
C SER A 183 39.40 8.73 14.52
N ARG A 184 38.47 9.64 14.20
CA ARG A 184 38.71 11.09 14.33
C ARG A 184 38.90 11.50 15.79
N LEU A 185 38.09 10.95 16.70
CA LEU A 185 38.21 11.21 18.13
C LEU A 185 39.55 10.69 18.68
N GLU A 186 39.95 9.47 18.30
CA GLU A 186 41.25 8.92 18.68
C GLU A 186 42.41 9.78 18.16
N GLN A 187 42.34 10.23 16.90
CA GLN A 187 43.36 11.11 16.33
C GLN A 187 43.44 12.45 17.09
N ALA A 188 42.30 13.08 17.38
CA ALA A 188 42.25 14.30 18.16
C ALA A 188 42.79 14.10 19.59
N THR A 189 42.45 12.98 20.23
CA THR A 189 42.93 12.64 21.57
C THR A 189 44.44 12.46 21.59
N ARG A 190 45.02 11.74 20.62
CA ARG A 190 46.48 11.59 20.49
C ARG A 190 47.16 12.95 20.24
N ALA A 191 46.58 13.78 19.38
CA ALA A 191 47.13 15.12 19.12
C ALA A 191 47.10 16.00 20.38
N MET A 192 46.01 15.97 21.16
CA MET A 192 45.92 16.67 22.44
C MET A 192 46.94 16.16 23.46
N GLN A 193 47.17 14.84 23.53
CA GLN A 193 48.20 14.26 24.40
C GLN A 193 49.60 14.75 24.01
N MET A 194 49.94 14.70 22.71
CA MET A 194 51.23 15.22 22.21
C MET A 194 51.41 16.72 22.51
N LEU A 195 50.33 17.52 22.39
CA LEU A 195 50.35 18.93 22.76
C LEU A 195 50.53 19.12 24.27
N GLN A 196 49.84 18.33 25.09
CA GLN A 196 49.97 18.35 26.54
C GLN A 196 51.42 18.06 26.95
N GLU A 197 51.99 16.95 26.47
CA GLU A 197 53.39 16.58 26.73
C GLU A 197 54.35 17.69 26.25
N GLY A 198 54.15 18.21 25.03
CA GLY A 198 54.98 19.30 24.49
C GLY A 198 54.93 20.58 25.33
N LEU A 199 53.75 20.97 25.81
CA LEU A 199 53.57 22.12 26.70
C LEU A 199 54.19 21.86 28.07
N GLU A 200 54.03 20.67 28.65
CA GLU A 200 54.66 20.28 29.91
C GLU A 200 56.19 20.33 29.81
N HIS A 201 56.76 19.80 28.73
CA HIS A 201 58.19 19.89 28.46
C HIS A 201 58.67 21.34 28.32
N LEU A 202 57.90 22.20 27.65
CA LEU A 202 58.26 23.61 27.49
C LEU A 202 58.19 24.35 28.83
N VAL A 203 57.19 24.08 29.66
CA VAL A 203 57.10 24.63 31.02
C VAL A 203 58.29 24.19 31.85
N GLY A 204 58.64 22.91 31.77
CA GLY A 204 59.83 22.33 32.42
C GLY A 204 61.11 23.07 32.06
N LYS A 205 61.34 23.35 30.77
CA LYS A 205 62.50 24.14 30.30
C LYS A 205 62.51 25.57 30.84
N LEU A 206 61.34 26.15 31.08
CA LEU A 206 61.18 27.51 31.57
C LEU A 206 61.02 27.57 33.11
N GLU A 207 61.24 26.48 33.85
CA GLU A 207 61.10 26.44 35.31
C GLU A 207 61.96 27.49 36.02
N HIS A 208 63.20 27.70 35.54
CA HIS A 208 64.17 28.65 36.10
C HIS A 208 63.71 30.12 35.99
N ILE A 209 62.73 30.42 35.13
CA ILE A 209 62.12 31.73 35.03
C ILE A 209 61.03 31.81 36.10
N THR A 210 61.43 32.22 37.30
CA THR A 210 60.50 32.42 38.42
C THR A 210 59.52 33.55 38.08
N VAL A 211 58.26 33.22 37.81
CA VAL A 211 57.16 34.18 37.74
C VAL A 211 56.78 34.56 39.16
N GLY A 212 57.63 35.36 39.80
CA GLY A 212 57.47 35.86 41.16
C GLY A 212 57.57 37.37 41.23
N SER A 213 56.55 37.95 41.85
CA SER A 213 56.42 39.31 42.41
C SER A 213 57.68 39.79 43.11
N GLN A 214 58.12 41.03 42.84
CA GLN A 214 59.03 41.95 43.58
C GLN A 214 59.12 43.23 42.70
N VAL A 215 58.88 44.51 43.07
CA VAL A 215 58.94 45.33 44.33
C VAL A 215 58.21 46.71 44.06
N PRO A 216 58.19 47.74 44.94
CA PRO A 216 57.38 48.05 46.13
C PRO A 216 56.34 49.19 45.95
N GLU A 217 55.30 49.15 46.80
CA GLU A 217 54.40 50.24 47.17
C GLU A 217 55.07 51.22 48.16
N GLU A 218 55.05 52.52 47.85
CA GLU A 218 54.86 53.72 48.72
C GLU A 218 54.44 54.84 47.74
N ASP A 219 53.37 55.63 47.80
CA ASP A 219 52.40 56.08 48.81
C ASP A 219 51.15 56.58 48.01
N PRO A 220 49.92 56.60 48.58
CA PRO A 220 49.23 57.90 48.55
C PRO A 220 48.34 58.19 49.79
N LEU A 221 48.61 59.31 50.45
CA LEU A 221 47.71 59.95 51.40
C LEU A 221 46.70 60.88 50.72
N ARG A 222 45.43 60.65 51.08
CA ARG A 222 44.30 61.61 51.23
C ARG A 222 43.73 62.20 49.92
N THR A 223 42.41 62.11 49.68
CA THR A 223 41.40 62.84 50.47
C THR A 223 39.99 62.28 50.23
N THR A 224 39.21 62.29 51.31
CA THR A 224 37.81 61.89 51.51
C THR A 224 36.79 62.61 50.61
N GLN A 225 35.79 61.91 50.05
CA GLN A 225 34.37 62.23 50.28
C GLN A 225 33.41 61.16 49.75
N ASP A 226 32.41 60.88 50.58
CA ASP A 226 31.39 59.83 50.51
C ASP A 226 30.37 59.98 49.36
N LEU A 227 29.84 58.85 48.85
CA LEU A 227 28.41 58.46 48.99
C LEU A 227 27.99 57.36 47.98
N ARG A 228 27.65 56.19 48.54
CA ARG A 228 26.44 55.38 48.24
C ARG A 228 26.19 54.92 46.79
N SER A 229 26.40 53.62 46.53
CA SER A 229 25.33 52.59 46.40
C SER A 229 25.68 51.42 45.46
N SER A 230 25.31 50.23 45.95
CA SER A 230 24.93 48.99 45.24
C SER A 230 25.95 48.16 44.43
N ALA A 231 26.26 47.00 45.02
CA ALA A 231 26.12 45.66 44.44
C ALA A 231 27.04 45.20 43.29
N ALA A 232 28.16 44.58 43.65
CA ALA A 232 28.65 43.29 43.11
C ALA A 232 29.87 42.82 43.93
N PRO A 233 29.96 41.57 44.43
CA PRO A 233 31.21 41.05 44.95
C PRO A 233 32.20 40.81 43.80
N GLN A 234 33.29 41.56 43.83
CA GLN A 234 34.50 41.41 43.03
C GLN A 234 35.08 39.98 43.13
N GLU A 235 35.36 39.38 41.97
CA GLU A 235 36.72 39.03 41.54
C GLU A 235 37.72 38.92 42.70
N ALA A 236 37.66 37.81 43.44
CA ALA A 236 38.72 37.39 44.32
C ALA A 236 39.87 36.84 43.47
N GLY A 237 40.78 37.74 43.10
CA GLY A 237 42.13 37.42 42.64
C GLY A 237 42.88 36.68 43.75
N HIS A 238 42.62 35.38 43.86
CA HIS A 238 43.46 34.44 44.58
C HIS A 238 44.28 33.68 43.54
N SER A 239 45.42 34.26 43.19
CA SER A 239 46.53 33.55 42.55
C SER A 239 47.17 32.61 43.57
N THR A 240 46.39 31.63 44.03
CA THR A 240 46.94 30.45 44.67
C THR A 240 47.64 29.66 43.59
N ARG A 241 48.90 29.30 43.85
CA ARG A 241 49.64 28.20 43.24
C ARG A 241 48.74 26.95 43.23
N LYS A 242 47.83 26.87 42.26
CA LYS A 242 47.00 25.70 42.03
C LYS A 242 47.94 24.68 41.43
N GLU A 243 48.28 23.67 42.22
CA GLU A 243 48.78 22.42 41.67
C GLU A 243 47.78 22.00 40.58
N LEU A 244 48.21 22.16 39.33
CA LEU A 244 47.39 21.89 38.17
C LEU A 244 47.24 20.37 38.12
N GLY A 245 46.07 19.88 38.53
CA GLY A 245 45.74 18.47 38.44
C GLY A 245 45.72 18.06 36.95
N PRO A 246 46.52 17.07 36.50
CA PRO A 246 46.67 16.70 35.09
C PRO A 246 45.40 16.11 34.44
N LYS A 247 44.27 16.03 35.16
CA LYS A 247 42.97 15.53 34.68
C LYS A 247 41.86 16.59 34.67
N ALA A 248 42.13 17.83 35.07
CA ALA A 248 41.13 18.90 35.01
C ALA A 248 40.91 19.34 33.55
N GLY A 249 39.68 19.58 33.13
CA GLY A 249 39.38 20.07 31.77
C GLY A 249 40.07 21.39 31.42
N ASP A 250 40.37 22.20 32.44
CA ASP A 250 41.04 23.49 32.31
C ASP A 250 42.57 23.39 32.37
N TYR A 251 43.14 22.19 32.48
CA TYR A 251 44.59 21.99 32.65
C TYR A 251 45.40 22.58 31.49
N LEU A 252 45.04 22.22 30.25
CA LEU A 252 45.78 22.63 29.05
C LEU A 252 45.73 24.16 28.79
N PRO A 253 44.56 24.83 28.88
CA PRO A 253 44.50 26.29 28.78
C PRO A 253 45.28 27.01 29.89
N ASN A 254 45.23 26.50 31.12
CA ASN A 254 45.98 27.08 32.23
C ASN A 254 47.50 26.92 32.05
N LEU A 255 47.95 25.76 31.54
CA LEU A 255 49.35 25.49 31.22
C LEU A 255 49.85 26.43 30.10
N LEU A 256 49.04 26.64 29.07
CA LEU A 256 49.34 27.58 27.99
C LEU A 256 49.45 29.02 28.51
N GLY A 257 48.52 29.47 29.36
CA GLY A 257 48.59 30.79 29.99
C GLY A 257 49.79 30.96 30.93
N LEU A 258 50.27 29.89 31.57
CA LEU A 258 51.51 29.92 32.34
C LEU A 258 52.74 30.05 31.43
N LEU A 259 52.77 29.32 30.31
CA LEU A 259 53.84 29.41 29.30
C LEU A 259 53.94 30.82 28.73
N GLU A 260 52.81 31.40 28.34
CA GLU A 260 52.75 32.77 27.81
C GLU A 260 53.40 33.77 28.78
N LYS A 261 53.02 33.72 30.07
CA LYS A 261 53.61 34.60 31.11
C LYS A 261 55.12 34.39 31.26
N LYS A 262 55.59 33.14 31.23
CA LYS A 262 57.03 32.82 31.33
C LYS A 262 57.80 33.30 30.09
N LEU A 263 57.25 33.12 28.89
CA LEU A 263 57.86 33.56 27.63
C LEU A 263 57.92 35.09 27.53
N LEU A 264 56.86 35.80 27.91
CA LEU A 264 56.88 37.27 27.98
C LEU A 264 57.95 37.78 28.95
N ARG A 265 58.12 37.11 30.09
CA ARG A 265 59.19 37.46 31.05
C ARG A 265 60.58 37.18 30.49
N LEU A 266 60.76 36.06 29.77
CA LEU A 266 62.02 35.74 29.08
C LEU A 266 62.35 36.81 28.03
N GLN A 267 61.36 37.20 27.23
CA GLN A 267 61.52 38.24 26.21
C GLN A 267 61.96 39.57 26.85
N ALA A 268 61.28 40.00 27.91
CA ALA A 268 61.66 41.24 28.62
C ALA A 268 63.08 41.18 29.20
N GLN A 269 63.55 40.01 29.65
CA GLN A 269 64.94 39.82 30.10
C GLN A 269 65.94 39.89 28.94
N LEU A 270 65.56 39.41 27.75
CA LEU A 270 66.41 39.39 26.56
C LEU A 270 66.48 40.76 25.86
N GLU A 271 65.41 41.57 25.91
CA GLU A 271 65.35 42.88 25.23
C GLU A 271 66.44 43.86 25.67
N GLY A 272 66.99 43.71 26.88
CA GLY A 272 68.10 44.52 27.40
C GLY A 272 69.50 43.92 27.21
N LEU A 273 69.62 42.73 26.62
CA LEU A 273 70.88 42.00 26.53
C LEU A 273 71.35 41.86 25.07
N ASN A 274 72.65 42.06 24.85
CA ASN A 274 73.26 41.88 23.53
C ASN A 274 73.52 40.39 23.28
N VAL A 275 72.48 39.68 22.86
CA VAL A 275 72.48 38.22 22.68
C VAL A 275 73.65 37.68 21.83
N PRO A 276 74.05 38.33 20.72
CA PRO A 276 75.18 37.85 19.91
C PRO A 276 76.50 37.80 20.69
N GLU A 277 76.80 38.86 21.44
CA GLU A 277 78.02 38.98 22.23
C GLU A 277 78.05 37.95 23.38
N MET A 278 76.89 37.69 23.99
CA MET A 278 76.77 36.66 25.03
C MET A 278 76.95 35.24 24.46
N LEU A 279 76.45 34.97 23.25
CA LEU A 279 76.65 33.69 22.58
C LEU A 279 78.12 33.48 22.22
N ASP A 280 78.82 34.52 21.75
CA ASP A 280 80.26 34.48 21.50
C ASP A 280 81.03 34.17 22.79
N HIS A 281 80.69 34.82 23.91
CA HIS A 281 81.30 34.53 25.21
C HIS A 281 81.03 33.11 25.72
N ILE A 282 79.85 32.55 25.46
CA ILE A 282 79.53 31.16 25.81
C ILE A 282 80.33 30.20 24.93
N ALA A 283 80.38 30.45 23.61
CA ALA A 283 81.14 29.63 22.66
C ALA A 283 82.63 29.65 22.99
N ASP A 284 83.19 30.82 23.30
CA ASP A 284 84.57 30.98 23.77
C ASP A 284 84.81 30.18 25.05
N ARG A 285 83.91 30.31 26.04
CA ARG A 285 84.04 29.58 27.31
C ARG A 285 83.96 28.06 27.12
N GLU A 286 83.08 27.56 26.26
CA GLU A 286 82.98 26.15 25.91
C GLU A 286 84.22 25.66 25.15
N PHE A 287 84.75 26.48 24.25
CA PHE A 287 86.00 26.23 23.54
C PHE A 287 87.18 26.14 24.51
N PHE A 288 87.33 27.08 25.44
CA PHE A 288 88.38 27.07 26.46
C PHE A 288 88.23 25.88 27.41
N SER A 289 87.01 25.54 27.85
CA SER A 289 86.76 24.36 28.70
C SER A 289 87.11 23.05 27.98
N SER A 290 86.86 22.99 26.67
CA SER A 290 87.22 21.85 25.82
C SER A 290 88.72 21.77 25.57
N LEU A 291 89.41 22.91 25.47
CA LEU A 291 90.87 22.99 25.32
C LEU A 291 91.60 22.63 26.61
N GLU A 292 91.14 23.09 27.77
CA GLU A 292 91.73 22.78 29.08
C GLU A 292 91.80 21.27 29.35
N GLY A 293 90.80 20.51 28.89
CA GLY A 293 90.81 19.04 28.96
C GLY A 293 91.72 18.34 27.94
N ARG A 294 92.23 19.07 26.94
CA ARG A 294 93.04 18.53 25.83
C ARG A 294 94.45 19.11 25.71
N LEU A 295 94.86 19.99 26.62
CA LEU A 295 96.20 20.56 26.65
C LEU A 295 97.21 19.52 27.21
N PRO A 296 98.35 19.29 26.53
CA PRO A 296 99.42 18.43 27.04
C PRO A 296 99.96 18.92 28.39
N THR A 297 100.26 18.00 29.31
CA THR A 297 100.70 18.30 30.69
C THR A 297 102.10 18.93 30.78
N TYR A 298 102.86 18.93 29.69
CA TYR A 298 104.17 19.58 29.56
C TYR A 298 104.28 20.23 28.18
N ASN A 299 105.11 21.27 28.07
CA ASN A 299 105.36 21.97 26.81
C ASN A 299 105.95 21.03 25.76
N THR A 300 105.12 20.62 24.78
CA THR A 300 105.57 19.88 23.60
C THR A 300 106.12 20.86 22.57
N ARG A 301 107.42 20.78 22.28
CA ARG A 301 108.03 21.54 21.18
C ARG A 301 107.51 20.99 19.85
N ILE A 302 106.77 21.81 19.11
CA ILE A 302 106.32 21.47 17.76
C ILE A 302 107.53 21.62 16.83
N THR A 303 107.90 20.55 16.12
CA THR A 303 108.91 20.63 15.06
C THR A 303 108.32 21.37 13.87
N LEU A 304 108.75 22.61 13.66
CA LEU A 304 108.45 23.34 12.43
C LEU A 304 109.15 22.63 11.26
N PRO A 305 108.44 22.31 10.15
CA PRO A 305 109.11 21.77 8.98
C PRO A 305 110.14 22.78 8.48
N LEU A 306 111.42 22.40 8.48
CA LEU A 306 112.41 23.17 7.73
C LEU A 306 111.94 23.17 6.27
N ALA A 307 111.81 24.35 5.68
CA ALA A 307 111.50 24.50 4.27
C ALA A 307 112.50 23.70 3.42
N GLY A 308 112.08 22.53 2.94
CA GLY A 308 112.81 21.73 1.97
C GLY A 308 112.75 22.41 0.59
N PRO A 309 113.82 22.34 -0.22
CA PRO A 309 113.95 23.10 -1.44
C PRO A 309 112.97 22.61 -2.50
N LYS A 310 112.41 23.58 -3.22
CA LYS A 310 111.54 23.39 -4.37
C LYS A 310 112.23 22.55 -5.45
N ASP A 311 111.39 21.67 -6.01
CA ASP A 311 111.28 21.38 -7.44
C ASP A 311 112.43 20.59 -8.06
N LYS A 312 112.12 19.35 -8.44
CA LYS A 312 112.67 18.64 -9.59
C LYS A 312 111.86 17.37 -9.87
N PHE A 313 111.10 17.43 -10.96
CA PHE A 313 110.75 16.33 -11.87
C PHE A 313 109.83 15.23 -11.31
N PHE A 314 108.61 15.09 -11.84
CA PHE A 314 108.35 14.21 -12.99
C PHE A 314 109.09 12.89 -12.83
N ASP A 315 108.39 11.88 -12.29
CA ASP A 315 108.39 10.55 -12.88
C ASP A 315 107.05 9.87 -12.54
N GLU A 316 106.56 9.15 -13.55
CA GLU A 316 105.30 8.45 -13.64
C GLU A 316 105.29 7.16 -12.79
N GLU A 317 104.06 6.74 -12.45
CA GLU A 317 103.65 5.37 -12.07
C GLU A 317 104.19 4.75 -10.77
N GLU A 318 103.33 4.71 -9.73
CA GLU A 318 102.85 3.49 -9.02
C GLU A 318 101.89 3.95 -7.89
N THR A 319 100.57 3.81 -8.06
CA THR A 319 99.66 2.86 -7.35
C THR A 319 99.79 2.94 -5.80
N GLU A 320 98.76 3.24 -5.00
CA GLU A 320 97.49 2.53 -4.86
C GLU A 320 96.38 3.31 -4.09
N GLU A 321 95.15 2.87 -4.37
CA GLU A 321 93.97 2.79 -3.50
C GLU A 321 93.33 4.08 -2.96
N GLU A 322 92.36 4.59 -3.72
CA GLU A 322 91.14 5.13 -3.10
C GLU A 322 89.92 4.71 -3.93
N ASP A 323 89.17 3.74 -3.39
CA ASP A 323 87.90 3.20 -3.88
C ASP A 323 86.92 4.33 -4.23
N ASN A 324 86.95 4.78 -5.48
CA ASN A 324 85.87 5.53 -6.09
C ASN A 324 85.13 4.57 -7.02
N ASP A 325 84.27 3.76 -6.42
CA ASP A 325 83.36 2.84 -7.12
C ASP A 325 82.29 3.64 -7.87
N VAL A 326 82.71 4.31 -8.96
CA VAL A 326 81.82 5.00 -9.88
C VAL A 326 81.17 3.93 -10.73
N VAL A 327 79.95 3.54 -10.32
CA VAL A 327 79.11 2.55 -10.99
C VAL A 327 79.16 2.76 -12.50
N THR A 328 79.76 1.80 -13.19
CA THR A 328 79.95 1.91 -14.63
C THR A 328 78.59 1.91 -15.33
N ARG A 329 78.51 2.58 -16.48
CA ARG A 329 77.27 2.67 -17.27
C ARG A 329 76.67 1.29 -17.58
N GLU A 330 77.49 0.26 -17.65
CA GLU A 330 77.08 -1.13 -17.89
C GLU A 330 76.42 -1.74 -16.65
N GLU A 331 76.98 -1.54 -15.46
CA GLU A 331 76.38 -1.98 -14.20
C GLU A 331 75.04 -1.30 -13.92
N LEU A 332 74.94 -0.01 -14.25
CA LEU A 332 73.70 0.75 -14.11
C LEU A 332 72.61 0.24 -15.08
N LYS A 333 73.01 -0.16 -16.30
CA LYS A 333 72.12 -0.83 -17.26
C LYS A 333 71.68 -2.21 -16.78
N VAL A 334 72.60 -3.02 -16.25
CA VAL A 334 72.29 -4.36 -15.71
C VAL A 334 71.31 -4.25 -14.54
N ARG A 335 71.54 -3.30 -13.62
CA ARG A 335 70.67 -3.08 -12.46
C ARG A 335 69.28 -2.55 -12.86
N SER A 336 69.21 -1.69 -13.87
CA SER A 336 67.97 -1.19 -14.49
C SER A 336 67.16 -2.32 -15.15
N GLN A 337 67.81 -3.13 -15.99
CA GLN A 337 67.19 -4.27 -16.68
C GLN A 337 66.61 -5.29 -15.67
N LYS A 338 67.36 -5.60 -14.61
CA LYS A 338 66.94 -6.50 -13.54
C LYS A 338 65.70 -5.98 -12.79
N LEU A 339 65.58 -4.67 -12.62
CA LEU A 339 64.40 -4.03 -12.03
C LEU A 339 63.16 -4.19 -12.94
N ILE A 340 63.32 -3.99 -14.25
CA ILE A 340 62.23 -4.12 -15.23
C ILE A 340 61.74 -5.58 -15.32
N GLU A 341 62.66 -6.54 -15.36
CA GLU A 341 62.34 -7.98 -15.42
C GLU A 341 61.66 -8.48 -14.13
N SER A 342 62.03 -7.91 -12.97
CA SER A 342 61.37 -8.24 -11.70
C SER A 342 59.91 -7.77 -11.63
N ARG A 343 59.58 -6.66 -12.32
CA ARG A 343 58.20 -6.12 -12.36
C ARG A 343 57.36 -6.69 -13.51
N SER A 344 57.97 -7.11 -14.61
CA SER A 344 57.24 -7.68 -15.76
C SER A 344 56.68 -9.09 -15.50
N LYS A 345 57.29 -9.88 -14.60
CA LYS A 345 56.76 -11.20 -14.17
C LYS A 345 55.41 -11.14 -13.43
N ARG A 346 54.99 -9.98 -12.92
CA ARG A 346 53.66 -9.81 -12.28
C ARG A 346 52.54 -9.42 -13.24
N ARG A 347 52.83 -9.12 -14.52
CA ARG A 347 51.80 -8.65 -15.48
C ARG A 347 51.36 -9.69 -16.52
N SER A 348 51.91 -10.90 -16.54
CA SER A 348 51.55 -11.96 -17.49
C SER A 348 51.06 -13.25 -16.83
N ARG A 349 50.15 -13.15 -15.85
CA ARG A 349 49.22 -14.25 -15.52
C ARG A 349 47.81 -13.72 -15.25
N SER A 350 47.08 -13.50 -16.35
CA SER A 350 45.75 -14.09 -16.55
C SER A 350 45.27 -13.80 -17.97
N ARG A 351 45.24 -14.86 -18.78
CA ARG A 351 44.41 -15.01 -19.98
C ARG A 351 43.55 -16.24 -19.73
N ARG A 352 42.26 -16.15 -20.07
CA ARG A 352 41.28 -17.24 -20.29
C ARG A 352 40.73 -17.90 -19.02
N LEU A 353 39.47 -17.59 -18.70
CA LEU A 353 38.30 -18.39 -19.08
C LEU A 353 37.10 -17.46 -19.23
#